data_AF-A0A917XNZ3-F1
#
_entry.id   AF-A0A917XNZ3-F1
#
_cell.length_a   1.000
_cell.length_b   1.000
_cell.length_c   1.000
_cell.angle_alpha   90.00
_cell.angle_beta   90.00
_cell.angle_gamma   90.00
#
_symmetry.space_group_name_H-M   'P 1'
#
loop_
_entity.id
_entity.type
_entity.pdbx_description
1 polymer ?
#
loop_
_entity_poly.entity_id
_entity_poly.type
_entity_poly.pdbx_seq_one_letter_code
_entity_poly.pdbx_strand_id
1 'polypeptide(L)'
;MSSGIASDLVVGLVPLLGVSVGAAATLLVQRSAARESRARIAEEGRAAHRAEVKAAISSYLEAAHKLQGELDAREHGEAAPAIKGLVERLWLAEKQIEIISSDDLQRPLIAHNRALHDVSRDPTQYPDWWVHLEPLQADLLRAVKRELS
;
A
#
# COMPACT_ATOMS: atom_id res chain seq x y z
N MET A 1 23.59 -40.43 -62.48
CA MET A 1 24.26 -39.47 -61.56
C MET A 1 23.25 -38.49 -60.95
N SER A 2 22.10 -38.96 -60.43
CA SER A 2 21.02 -38.09 -59.91
C SER A 2 20.85 -38.15 -58.37
N SER A 3 21.57 -39.06 -57.69
CA SER A 3 21.45 -39.29 -56.25
C SER A 3 22.29 -38.33 -55.39
N GLY A 4 23.34 -37.69 -55.95
CA GLY A 4 24.23 -36.79 -55.21
C GLY A 4 23.63 -35.42 -54.92
N ILE A 5 22.92 -34.84 -55.91
CA ILE A 5 22.38 -33.46 -55.82
C ILE A 5 21.24 -33.38 -54.78
N ALA A 6 20.43 -34.43 -54.67
CA ALA A 6 19.37 -34.51 -53.67
C ALA A 6 19.91 -34.65 -52.24
N SER A 7 21.04 -35.36 -52.06
CA SER A 7 21.66 -35.54 -50.74
C SER A 7 22.31 -34.25 -50.23
N ASP A 8 23.00 -33.50 -51.09
CA ASP A 8 23.67 -32.24 -50.70
C ASP A 8 22.67 -31.11 -50.37
N LEU A 9 21.55 -31.05 -51.09
CA LEU A 9 20.45 -30.13 -50.78
C LEU A 9 19.81 -30.45 -49.42
N VAL A 10 19.58 -31.73 -49.14
CA VAL A 10 19.02 -32.18 -47.84
C VAL A 10 20.01 -31.90 -46.69
N VAL A 11 21.31 -32.16 -46.90
CA VAL A 11 22.36 -31.88 -45.90
C VAL A 11 22.54 -30.38 -45.66
N GLY A 12 22.30 -29.51 -46.64
CA GLY A 12 22.33 -28.05 -46.48
C GLY A 12 21.05 -27.45 -45.88
N LEU A 13 19.88 -28.00 -46.17
CA LEU A 13 18.58 -27.49 -45.70
C LEU A 13 18.25 -27.91 -44.27
N VAL A 14 18.64 -29.12 -43.84
CA VAL A 14 18.37 -29.62 -42.49
C VAL A 14 18.99 -28.75 -41.38
N PRO A 15 20.24 -28.29 -41.48
CA PRO A 15 20.84 -27.38 -40.49
C PRO A 15 20.17 -26.01 -40.45
N LEU A 16 19.78 -25.46 -41.61
CA LEU A 16 19.09 -24.17 -41.74
C LEU A 16 17.69 -24.21 -41.11
N LEU A 17 16.97 -25.31 -41.29
CA LEU A 17 15.70 -25.58 -40.61
C LEU A 17 15.90 -25.76 -39.09
N GLY A 18 16.95 -26.46 -38.67
CA GLY A 18 17.30 -26.60 -37.25
C GLY A 18 17.61 -25.25 -36.57
N VAL A 19 18.36 -24.37 -37.21
CA VAL A 19 18.72 -23.04 -36.68
C VAL A 19 17.50 -22.12 -36.61
N SER A 20 16.64 -22.12 -37.62
CA SER A 20 15.44 -21.29 -37.64
C SER A 20 14.39 -21.75 -36.61
N VAL A 21 14.20 -23.07 -36.46
CA VAL A 21 13.35 -23.64 -35.39
C VAL A 21 13.94 -23.34 -34.00
N GLY A 22 15.25 -23.48 -33.83
CA GLY A 22 15.94 -23.14 -32.58
C GLY A 22 15.79 -21.66 -32.21
N ALA A 23 16.00 -20.74 -33.16
CA ALA A 23 15.85 -19.31 -32.94
C ALA A 23 14.40 -18.91 -32.62
N ALA A 24 13.42 -19.50 -33.31
CA ALA A 24 12.01 -19.27 -33.01
C ALA A 24 11.63 -19.77 -31.61
N ALA A 25 12.11 -20.95 -31.20
CA ALA A 25 11.91 -21.48 -29.86
C ALA A 25 12.56 -20.59 -28.79
N THR A 26 13.78 -20.12 -29.01
CA THR A 26 14.46 -19.19 -28.08
C THR A 26 13.69 -17.88 -27.93
N LEU A 27 13.20 -17.29 -29.03
CA LEU A 27 12.40 -16.04 -28.97
C LEU A 27 11.08 -16.23 -28.22
N LEU A 28 10.42 -17.38 -28.39
CA LEU A 28 9.20 -17.71 -27.66
C LEU A 28 9.45 -17.88 -26.15
N VAL A 29 10.51 -18.58 -25.77
CA VAL A 29 10.93 -18.76 -24.36
C VAL A 29 11.34 -17.43 -23.74
N GLN A 30 12.10 -16.60 -24.45
CA GLN A 30 12.48 -15.27 -23.97
C GLN A 30 11.27 -14.36 -23.80
N ARG A 31 10.29 -14.42 -24.71
CA ARG A 31 9.06 -13.63 -24.61
C ARG A 31 8.18 -14.10 -23.45
N SER A 32 8.04 -15.41 -23.22
CA SER A 32 7.29 -15.93 -22.07
C SER A 32 7.97 -15.57 -20.75
N ALA A 33 9.29 -15.76 -20.65
CA ALA A 33 10.08 -15.39 -19.48
C ALA A 33 10.02 -13.88 -19.19
N ALA A 34 10.06 -13.03 -20.23
CA ALA A 34 9.93 -11.58 -20.07
C ALA A 34 8.53 -11.17 -19.59
N ARG A 35 7.46 -11.86 -20.03
CA ARG A 35 6.09 -11.60 -19.54
C ARG A 35 5.91 -12.04 -18.10
N GLU A 36 6.41 -13.21 -17.75
CA GLU A 36 6.36 -13.75 -16.39
C GLU A 36 7.17 -12.88 -15.42
N SER A 37 8.38 -12.47 -15.82
CA SER A 37 9.20 -11.54 -15.06
C SER A 37 8.50 -10.19 -14.82
N ARG A 38 7.87 -9.61 -15.86
CA ARG A 38 7.09 -8.37 -15.69
C ARG A 38 5.90 -8.54 -14.76
N ALA A 39 5.18 -9.67 -14.87
CA ALA A 39 4.06 -9.97 -14.00
C ALA A 39 4.51 -10.14 -12.55
N ARG A 40 5.64 -10.82 -12.32
CA ARG A 40 6.26 -10.97 -11.00
C ARG A 40 6.69 -9.63 -10.41
N ILE A 41 7.39 -8.78 -11.17
CA ILE A 41 7.80 -7.44 -10.72
C ILE A 41 6.57 -6.59 -10.37
N ALA A 42 5.49 -6.67 -11.15
CA ALA A 42 4.26 -5.96 -10.86
C ALA A 42 3.56 -6.47 -9.59
N GLU A 43 3.59 -7.79 -9.35
CA GLU A 43 3.06 -8.40 -8.13
C GLU A 43 3.89 -8.01 -6.90
N GLU A 44 5.22 -8.11 -7.00
CA GLU A 44 6.16 -7.70 -5.95
C GLU A 44 6.00 -6.21 -5.64
N GLY A 45 5.85 -5.36 -6.66
CA GLY A 45 5.59 -3.93 -6.50
C GLY A 45 4.26 -3.65 -5.78
N ARG A 46 3.18 -4.35 -6.15
CA ARG A 46 1.87 -4.24 -5.47
C ARG A 46 1.94 -4.71 -4.02
N ALA A 47 2.64 -5.81 -3.76
CA ALA A 47 2.83 -6.34 -2.41
C ALA A 47 3.67 -5.38 -1.54
N ALA A 48 4.74 -4.83 -2.09
CA ALA A 48 5.59 -3.84 -1.42
C ALA A 48 4.81 -2.57 -1.08
N HIS A 49 4.05 -2.04 -2.05
CA HIS A 49 3.21 -0.86 -1.83
C HIS A 49 2.13 -1.12 -0.75
N ARG A 50 1.45 -2.26 -0.81
CA ARG A 50 0.47 -2.64 0.23
C ARG A 50 1.11 -2.75 1.61
N ALA A 51 2.34 -3.27 1.71
CA ALA A 51 3.08 -3.34 2.96
C ALA A 51 3.45 -1.95 3.50
N GLU A 52 3.86 -1.04 2.63
CA GLU A 52 4.15 0.36 2.96
C GLU A 52 2.91 1.08 3.49
N VAL A 53 1.78 1.00 2.78
CA VAL A 53 0.50 1.57 3.20
C VAL A 53 0.06 1.00 4.55
N LYS A 54 0.16 -0.32 4.75
CA LYS A 54 -0.17 -0.96 6.03
C LYS A 54 0.73 -0.47 7.17
N ALA A 55 2.01 -0.26 6.93
CA ALA A 55 2.94 0.24 7.92
C ALA A 55 2.60 1.69 8.32
N ALA A 56 2.30 2.55 7.35
CA ALA A 56 1.88 3.93 7.60
C ALA A 56 0.57 4.00 8.38
N ILE A 57 -0.44 3.20 7.99
CA ILE A 57 -1.73 3.10 8.72
C ILE A 57 -1.50 2.65 10.16
N SER A 58 -0.66 1.64 10.38
CA SER A 58 -0.33 1.16 11.74
C SER A 58 0.28 2.28 12.60
N SER A 59 1.23 3.04 12.04
CA SER A 59 1.87 4.18 12.72
C SER A 59 0.87 5.26 13.13
N TYR A 60 -0.05 5.61 12.22
CA TYR A 60 -1.12 6.57 12.51
C TYR A 60 -2.05 6.07 13.62
N LEU A 61 -2.53 4.82 13.53
CA LEU A 61 -3.43 4.24 14.52
C LEU A 61 -2.77 4.15 15.91
N GLU A 62 -1.48 3.85 15.96
CA GLU A 62 -0.72 3.86 17.21
C GLU A 62 -0.63 5.27 17.82
N ALA A 63 -0.35 6.29 17.01
CA ALA A 63 -0.31 7.67 17.47
C ALA A 63 -1.70 8.14 17.94
N ALA A 64 -2.76 7.78 17.21
CA ALA A 64 -4.14 8.09 17.55
C ALA A 64 -4.55 7.43 18.87
N HIS A 65 -4.23 6.15 19.05
CA HIS A 65 -4.55 5.41 20.27
C HIS A 65 -3.83 5.99 21.49
N LYS A 66 -2.55 6.36 21.35
CA LYS A 66 -1.81 7.04 22.42
C LYS A 66 -2.43 8.39 22.80
N LEU A 67 -2.87 9.16 21.80
CA LEU A 67 -3.59 10.42 22.05
C LEU A 67 -4.92 10.18 22.77
N GLN A 68 -5.70 9.20 22.32
CA GLN A 68 -6.96 8.81 22.96
C GLN A 68 -6.75 8.40 24.43
N GLY A 69 -5.67 7.70 24.76
CA GLY A 69 -5.33 7.38 26.16
C GLY A 69 -5.05 8.62 27.02
N GLU A 70 -4.40 9.65 26.46
CA GLU A 70 -4.20 10.91 27.19
C GLU A 70 -5.49 11.74 27.30
N LEU A 71 -6.38 11.66 26.32
CA LEU A 71 -7.71 12.27 26.38
C LEU A 71 -8.57 11.62 27.46
N ASP A 72 -8.55 10.29 27.54
CA ASP A 72 -9.22 9.50 28.59
C ASP A 72 -8.68 9.83 29.98
N ALA A 73 -7.34 9.86 30.15
CA ALA A 73 -6.72 10.27 31.40
C ALA A 73 -7.16 11.69 31.83
N ARG A 74 -7.17 12.63 30.88
CA ARG A 74 -7.61 14.02 31.12
C ARG A 74 -9.09 14.10 31.51
N GLU A 75 -9.96 13.32 30.88
CA GLU A 75 -11.39 13.24 31.21
C GLU A 75 -11.61 12.78 32.66
N HIS A 76 -10.78 11.84 33.13
CA HIS A 76 -10.79 11.35 34.51
C HIS A 76 -10.04 12.27 35.51
N GLY A 77 -9.58 13.44 35.06
CA GLY A 77 -8.89 14.42 35.91
C GLY A 77 -7.42 14.12 36.17
N GLU A 78 -6.83 13.20 35.41
CA GLU A 78 -5.40 12.86 35.50
C GLU A 78 -4.54 13.81 34.66
N ALA A 79 -3.23 13.81 34.93
CA ALA A 79 -2.28 14.63 34.18
C ALA A 79 -2.04 14.02 32.79
N ALA A 80 -2.26 14.83 31.74
CA ALA A 80 -2.08 14.42 30.34
C ALA A 80 -1.04 15.30 29.62
N PRO A 81 0.26 15.22 30.00
CA PRO A 81 1.29 16.11 29.48
C PRO A 81 1.67 15.82 28.02
N ALA A 82 1.35 14.64 27.48
CA ALA A 82 1.85 14.22 26.18
C ALA A 82 0.94 14.66 25.00
N ILE A 83 -0.25 15.21 25.27
CA ILE A 83 -1.25 15.59 24.26
C ILE A 83 -0.62 16.40 23.13
N LYS A 84 0.12 17.48 23.44
CA LYS A 84 0.72 18.34 22.41
C LYS A 84 1.65 17.55 21.46
N GLY A 85 2.58 16.79 22.02
CA GLY A 85 3.53 16.02 21.23
C GLY A 85 2.91 14.83 20.50
N LEU A 86 1.74 14.35 20.95
CA LEU A 86 0.97 13.33 20.26
C LEU A 86 0.17 13.88 19.09
N VAL A 87 -0.43 15.07 19.24
CA VAL A 87 -1.09 15.78 18.15
C VAL A 87 -0.12 16.06 17.00
N GLU A 88 1.10 16.53 17.30
CA GLU A 88 2.14 16.76 16.28
C GLU A 88 2.55 15.46 15.56
N ARG A 89 2.72 14.36 16.30
CA ARG A 89 3.03 13.04 15.73
C ARG A 89 1.90 12.50 14.86
N LEU A 90 0.67 12.68 15.31
CA LEU A 90 -0.53 12.26 14.57
C LEU A 90 -0.66 13.01 13.25
N TRP A 91 -0.41 14.33 13.24
CA TRP A 91 -0.35 15.13 12.03
C TRP A 91 0.71 14.62 11.04
N LEU A 92 1.92 14.32 11.52
CA LEU A 92 2.96 13.75 10.66
C LEU A 92 2.55 12.40 10.05
N ALA A 93 1.95 11.52 10.86
CA ALA A 93 1.47 10.23 10.38
C ALA A 93 0.33 10.35 9.36
N GLU A 94 -0.57 11.32 9.52
CA GLU A 94 -1.57 11.65 8.49
C GLU A 94 -0.90 12.00 7.17
N LYS A 95 0.08 12.91 7.18
CA LYS A 95 0.74 13.36 5.94
C LYS A 95 1.49 12.24 5.23
N GLN A 96 2.03 11.29 5.97
CA GLN A 96 2.64 10.10 5.37
C GLN A 96 1.61 9.26 4.61
N ILE A 97 0.43 9.04 5.19
CA ILE A 97 -0.63 8.27 4.53
C ILE A 97 -1.21 9.05 3.34
N GLU A 98 -1.40 10.37 3.45
CA GLU A 98 -1.90 11.19 2.34
C GLU A 98 -1.04 11.07 1.08
N ILE A 99 0.27 10.93 1.21
CA ILE A 99 1.19 10.84 0.06
C ILE A 99 1.04 9.51 -0.69
N ILE A 100 0.71 8.42 0.02
CA ILE A 100 0.83 7.05 -0.51
C ILE A 100 -0.50 6.32 -0.68
N SER A 101 -1.62 6.90 -0.23
CA SER A 101 -2.93 6.22 -0.22
C SER A 101 -3.94 6.84 -1.18
N SER A 102 -5.01 6.10 -1.44
CA SER A 102 -6.13 6.57 -2.23
C SER A 102 -6.92 7.72 -1.56
N ASP A 103 -7.58 8.54 -2.38
CA ASP A 103 -8.48 9.59 -1.91
C ASP A 103 -9.63 9.05 -1.02
N ASP A 104 -10.02 7.78 -1.22
CA ASP A 104 -11.06 7.10 -0.44
C ASP A 104 -10.63 6.85 1.01
N LEU A 105 -9.33 6.68 1.27
CA LEU A 105 -8.76 6.62 2.62
C LEU A 105 -8.46 8.01 3.17
N GLN A 106 -7.96 8.93 2.35
CA GLN A 106 -7.54 10.26 2.79
C GLN A 106 -8.65 11.03 3.49
N ARG A 107 -9.86 11.08 2.90
CA ARG A 107 -10.98 11.86 3.47
C ARG A 107 -11.34 11.47 4.91
N PRO A 108 -11.66 10.19 5.22
CA PRO A 108 -11.98 9.80 6.59
C PRO A 108 -10.78 9.90 7.54
N LEU A 109 -9.55 9.72 7.05
CA LEU A 109 -8.34 9.90 7.86
C LEU A 109 -8.19 11.36 8.32
N ILE A 110 -8.29 12.32 7.40
CA ILE A 110 -8.21 13.75 7.69
C ILE A 110 -9.34 14.16 8.64
N ALA A 111 -10.56 13.68 8.40
CA ALA A 111 -11.70 13.98 9.27
C ALA A 111 -11.48 13.47 10.70
N HIS A 112 -10.99 12.24 10.84
CA HIS A 112 -10.67 11.64 12.14
C HIS A 112 -9.52 12.38 12.85
N ASN A 113 -8.43 12.72 12.16
CA ASN A 113 -7.33 13.47 12.76
C ASN A 113 -7.79 14.87 13.20
N ARG A 114 -8.56 15.56 12.35
CA ARG A 114 -9.10 16.87 12.68
C ARG A 114 -9.95 16.83 13.94
N ALA A 115 -10.84 15.84 14.06
CA ALA A 115 -11.62 15.67 15.27
C ALA A 115 -10.74 15.38 16.50
N LEU A 116 -9.71 14.53 16.37
CA LEU A 116 -8.73 14.30 17.45
C LEU A 116 -8.02 15.59 17.87
N HIS A 117 -7.64 16.43 16.92
CA HIS A 117 -7.05 17.74 17.18
C HIS A 117 -8.05 18.68 17.89
N ASP A 118 -9.29 18.74 17.43
CA ASP A 118 -10.34 19.61 17.98
C ASP A 118 -10.68 19.23 19.43
N VAL A 119 -10.89 17.94 19.72
CA VAL A 119 -11.12 17.48 21.10
C VAL A 119 -9.90 17.65 22.00
N SER A 120 -8.68 17.58 21.44
CA SER A 120 -7.44 17.82 22.18
C SER A 120 -7.33 19.29 22.60
N ARG A 121 -7.77 20.20 21.73
CA ARG A 121 -7.66 21.64 21.92
C ARG A 121 -8.71 22.20 22.87
N ASP A 122 -9.98 21.78 22.72
CA ASP A 122 -11.13 22.44 23.34
C ASP A 122 -11.95 21.47 24.24
N PRO A 123 -11.40 21.04 25.39
CA PRO A 123 -12.05 20.03 26.25
C PRO A 123 -13.40 20.47 26.83
N THR A 124 -13.66 21.77 26.94
CA THR A 124 -14.94 22.29 27.43
C THR A 124 -16.06 22.15 26.39
N GLN A 125 -15.71 22.16 25.10
CA GLN A 125 -16.65 21.96 24.00
C GLN A 125 -16.94 20.47 23.78
N TYR A 126 -15.98 19.60 24.11
CA TYR A 126 -16.05 18.16 23.94
C TYR A 126 -15.87 17.45 25.28
N PRO A 127 -16.84 17.57 26.22
CA PRO A 127 -16.75 16.92 27.53
C PRO A 127 -16.79 15.40 27.41
N ASP A 128 -17.59 14.87 26.48
CA ASP A 128 -17.60 13.46 26.07
C ASP A 128 -17.00 13.38 24.67
N TRP A 129 -15.67 13.43 24.62
CA TRP A 129 -14.92 13.49 23.36
C TRP A 129 -15.09 12.22 22.53
N TRP A 130 -15.36 11.07 23.17
CA TRP A 130 -15.51 9.80 22.47
C TRP A 130 -16.77 9.76 21.62
N VAL A 131 -17.90 10.29 22.11
CA VAL A 131 -19.15 10.39 21.33
C VAL A 131 -18.93 11.18 20.03
N HIS A 132 -18.04 12.18 20.04
CA HIS A 132 -17.69 12.92 18.83
C HIS A 132 -16.82 12.11 17.86
N LEU A 133 -15.92 11.27 18.38
CA LEU A 133 -14.92 10.54 17.59
C LEU A 133 -15.37 9.16 17.09
N GLU A 134 -16.26 8.48 17.81
CA GLU A 134 -16.75 7.14 17.48
C GLU A 134 -17.20 6.97 16.02
N PRO A 135 -18.08 7.82 15.45
CA PRO A 135 -18.50 7.67 14.06
C PRO A 135 -17.33 7.83 13.07
N LEU A 136 -16.39 8.74 13.37
CA LEU A 136 -15.22 9.00 12.52
C LEU A 136 -14.21 7.85 12.57
N GLN A 137 -14.04 7.24 13.75
CA GLN A 137 -13.25 6.02 13.92
C GLN A 137 -13.84 4.87 13.09
N ALA A 138 -15.17 4.69 13.12
CA ALA A 138 -15.84 3.66 12.33
C ALA A 138 -15.69 3.90 10.81
N ASP A 139 -15.77 5.15 10.36
CA ASP A 139 -15.57 5.55 8.97
C ASP A 139 -14.14 5.26 8.49
N LEU A 140 -13.16 5.66 9.31
CA LEU A 140 -11.74 5.40 9.07
C LEU A 140 -11.47 3.90 8.94
N LEU A 141 -11.93 3.08 9.89
CA LEU A 141 -11.69 1.64 9.86
C LEU A 141 -12.33 0.97 8.64
N ARG A 142 -13.50 1.44 8.19
CA ARG A 142 -14.12 0.97 6.94
C ARG A 142 -13.29 1.33 5.72
N ALA A 143 -12.71 2.52 5.68
CA ALA A 143 -11.85 2.95 4.58
C ALA A 143 -10.52 2.18 4.56
N VAL A 144 -9.88 1.99 5.72
CA VAL A 144 -8.67 1.18 5.86
C VAL A 144 -8.89 -0.25 5.36
N LYS A 145 -10.03 -0.87 5.68
CA LYS A 145 -10.35 -2.21 5.17
C LYS A 145 -10.44 -2.26 3.64
N ARG A 146 -11.02 -1.23 3.02
CA ARG A 146 -11.11 -1.14 1.54
C ARG A 146 -9.74 -0.92 0.91
N GLU A 147 -8.92 -0.04 1.49
CA GLU A 147 -7.57 0.25 0.99
C GLU A 147 -6.66 -0.99 0.99
N LEU A 148 -6.79 -1.81 2.03
CA LEU A 148 -5.95 -2.99 2.22
C LEU A 148 -6.52 -4.28 1.61
N SER A 149 -7.70 -4.23 0.99
CA SER A 149 -8.32 -5.37 0.28
C SER A 149 -7.63 -5.64 -1.05
#